data_AF-A0A6A7LVR5-F1
#
_entry.id   AF-A0A6A7LVR5-F1
#
_cell.length_a   1.000
_cell.length_b   1.000
_cell.length_c   1.000
_cell.angle_alpha   90.00
_cell.angle_beta   90.00
_cell.angle_gamma   90.00
#
_symmetry.space_group_name_H-M   'P 1'
#
loop_
_entity.id
_entity.type
_entity.pdbx_description
1 polymer ?
#
loop_
_entity_poly.entity_id
_entity_poly.type
_entity_poly.pdbx_seq_one_letter_code
_entity_poly.pdbx_strand_id
1 'polypeptide(L)' 'LQPGDIVFFENTYMPGLSHNGIYIGGDQFIHAADPSTGVTVSSLSSSYWASRWFGATRVW' A
#
# COMPACT_ATOMS: atom_id res chain seq x y z
N LEU A 1 -9.88 6.01 -5.61
CA LEU A 1 -8.82 6.53 -4.72
C LEU A 1 -8.52 7.97 -5.10
N GLN A 2 -8.26 8.82 -4.12
CA GLN A 2 -7.68 10.16 -4.33
C GLN A 2 -6.44 10.30 -3.47
N PRO A 3 -5.45 11.13 -3.86
CA PRO A 3 -4.26 11.35 -3.07
C PRO A 3 -4.59 11.65 -1.60
N GLY A 4 -3.94 10.94 -0.68
CA GLY A 4 -4.19 11.01 0.77
C GLY A 4 -5.00 9.84 1.35
N ASP A 5 -5.63 9.00 0.52
CA ASP A 5 -6.27 7.77 1.00
C ASP A 5 -5.24 6.81 1.60
N ILE A 6 -5.58 6.15 2.71
CA ILE A 6 -4.78 5.04 3.23
C ILE A 6 -5.19 3.77 2.51
N VAL A 7 -4.22 3.09 1.91
CA VAL A 7 -4.39 1.78 1.27
C VAL A 7 -3.90 0.68 2.19
N PHE A 8 -4.59 -0.46 2.19
CA PHE A 8 -4.31 -1.60 3.05
C PHE A 8 -4.05 -2.84 2.22
N PHE A 9 -3.08 -3.63 2.70
CA PHE A 9 -2.70 -4.89 2.11
C PHE A 9 -2.62 -6.00 3.15
N GLU A 10 -2.85 -7.22 2.69
CA GLU A 10 -2.82 -8.42 3.49
C GLU A 10 -1.75 -9.42 3.01
N ASN A 11 -1.36 -10.35 3.88
CA ASN A 11 -0.42 -11.42 3.58
C ASN A 11 0.93 -10.93 2.99
N THR A 12 1.45 -9.85 3.58
CA THR A 12 2.78 -9.30 3.27
C THR A 12 3.83 -9.96 4.16
N TYR A 13 4.11 -9.40 5.34
CA TYR A 13 5.05 -9.96 6.32
C TYR A 13 4.38 -10.91 7.34
N MET A 14 3.05 -10.90 7.43
CA MET A 14 2.28 -11.86 8.24
C MET A 14 0.89 -12.11 7.64
N PRO A 15 0.22 -13.23 7.99
CA PRO A 15 -1.15 -13.51 7.55
C PRO A 15 -2.14 -12.42 7.97
N GLY A 16 -3.12 -12.13 7.10
CA GLY A 16 -4.11 -11.09 7.29
C GLY A 16 -3.57 -9.68 7.04
N LEU A 17 -4.32 -8.66 7.47
CA LEU A 17 -3.94 -7.25 7.36
C LEU A 17 -2.57 -7.01 8.00
N SER A 18 -1.61 -6.64 7.16
CA SER A 18 -0.21 -6.57 7.57
C SER A 18 0.49 -5.34 7.03
N HIS A 19 0.08 -4.75 5.90
CA HIS A 19 0.77 -3.58 5.37
C HIS A 19 -0.18 -2.44 5.03
N ASN A 20 0.34 -1.22 5.04
CA ASN A 20 -0.38 -0.05 4.57
C ASN A 20 0.55 0.97 3.89
N GLY A 21 -0.08 1.94 3.24
CA GLY A 21 0.61 3.10 2.67
C GLY A 21 -0.39 4.21 2.34
N ILE A 22 0.12 5.32 1.83
CA ILE A 22 -0.70 6.47 1.45
C ILE A 22 -0.73 6.55 -0.07
N TYR A 23 -1.92 6.51 -0.66
CA TYR A 23 -2.08 6.72 -2.09
C TYR A 23 -1.69 8.14 -2.47
N ILE A 24 -0.87 8.30 -3.51
CA ILE A 24 -0.34 9.59 -3.95
C ILE A 24 -0.85 10.02 -5.33
N GLY A 25 -1.73 9.23 -5.95
CA GLY A 25 -2.23 9.46 -7.30
C GLY A 25 -1.51 8.62 -8.35
N GLY A 26 -2.05 8.60 -9.57
CA GLY A 26 -1.39 7.94 -10.71
C GLY A 26 -1.13 6.43 -10.52
N ASP A 27 -2.00 5.72 -9.81
CA ASP A 27 -1.82 4.30 -9.46
C ASP A 27 -0.63 4.02 -8.51
N GLN A 28 -0.12 5.06 -7.84
CA GLN A 28 1.03 4.96 -6.95
C GLN A 28 0.67 5.21 -5.48
N PHE A 29 1.43 4.59 -4.59
CA PHE A 29 1.36 4.83 -3.16
C PHE A 29 2.76 4.87 -2.54
N ILE A 30 2.92 5.66 -1.48
CA ILE A 30 4.14 5.75 -0.69
C ILE A 30 3.99 4.94 0.60
N HIS A 31 5.03 4.18 0.96
CA HIS A 31 5.01 3.31 2.14
C HIS A 31 6.44 3.03 2.63
N ALA A 32 6.58 2.63 3.89
CA ALA A 32 7.80 2.02 4.40
C ALA A 32 7.78 0.54 3.99
N ALA A 33 8.60 0.12 3.02
CA ALA A 33 8.50 -1.23 2.46
C ALA A 33 9.00 -2.30 3.41
N ASP A 34 10.23 -2.16 3.92
CA ASP A 34 10.90 -3.08 4.83
C ASP A 34 12.16 -2.40 5.41
N PRO A 35 12.84 -2.99 6.43
CA PRO A 35 14.02 -2.38 7.04
C PRO A 35 15.21 -2.13 6.11
N SER A 36 15.32 -2.86 4.99
CA SER A 36 16.42 -2.71 4.03
C SER A 36 16.13 -1.66 2.96
N THR A 37 14.88 -1.58 2.49
CA THR A 37 14.45 -0.64 1.44
C THR A 37 14.09 0.74 1.99
N GLY A 38 13.52 0.81 3.19
CA GLY A 38 13.04 2.06 3.77
C GLY A 38 11.77 2.59 3.08
N VAL A 39 11.64 3.92 3.02
CA VAL A 39 10.46 4.59 2.40
C VAL A 39 10.61 4.60 0.89
N THR A 40 9.59 4.11 0.18
CA THR A 40 9.60 4.01 -1.28
C THR A 40 8.19 4.22 -1.87
N VAL A 41 8.14 4.36 -3.20
CA VAL A 41 6.92 4.47 -3.98
C VAL A 41 6.74 3.19 -4.80
N SER A 42 5.55 2.61 -4.69
CA SER A 42 5.15 1.41 -5.42
C SER A 42 3.90 1.66 -6.25
N SER A 43 3.73 0.86 -7.31
CA SER A 43 2.49 0.83 -8.10
C SER A 43 1.49 -0.14 -7.46
N LEU A 44 0.22 0.25 -7.38
CA LEU A 44 -0.88 -0.60 -6.93
C LEU A 44 -1.16 -1.74 -7.93
N SER A 45 -0.94 -1.50 -9.23
CA SER A 45 -1.08 -2.52 -10.27
C SER A 45 0.09 -3.49 -10.38
N SER A 46 1.14 -3.35 -9.56
CA SER A 46 2.20 -4.35 -9.51
C SER A 46 1.62 -5.71 -9.08
N SER A 47 2.05 -6.80 -9.71
CA SER A 47 1.53 -8.15 -9.39
C SER A 47 1.59 -8.47 -7.89
N TYR A 48 2.65 -8.02 -7.21
CA TYR A 48 2.81 -8.23 -5.78
C TYR A 48 1.76 -7.47 -4.94
N TRP A 49 1.52 -6.19 -5.24
CA TRP A 49 0.58 -5.35 -4.48
C TRP A 49 -0.88 -5.60 -4.87
N ALA A 50 -1.14 -5.83 -6.15
CA ALA A 50 -2.46 -6.16 -6.67
C ALA A 50 -3.01 -7.47 -6.06
N SER A 51 -2.16 -8.49 -5.91
CA SER A 51 -2.55 -9.77 -5.28
C SER A 51 -2.76 -9.69 -3.76
N ARG A 52 -2.39 -8.57 -3.13
CA ARG A 52 -2.47 -8.35 -1.68
C ARG A 52 -3.41 -7.22 -1.30
N TRP A 53 -4.08 -6.62 -2.27
CA TRP A 53 -4.99 -5.51 -2.05
C TRP A 53 -6.15 -5.95 -1.14
N PHE A 54 -6.33 -5.24 -0.03
CA PHE A 54 -7.48 -5.44 0.85
C PHE A 54 -8.52 -4.34 0.63
N GLY A 55 -8.09 -3.07 0.61
CA GLY A 55 -9.00 -1.94 0.48
C GLY A 55 -8.34 -0.60 0.77
N ALA A 56 -9.14 0.46 0.80
CA ALA A 56 -8.69 1.79 1.16
C ALA A 56 -9.73 2.53 1.99
N THR A 57 -9.26 3.46 2.82
CA THR A 57 -10.11 4.35 3.60
C THR A 57 -9.62 5.79 3.52
N ARG A 58 -10.54 6.72 3.76
CA ARG A 58 -10.22 8.13 3.99
C ARG A 58 -10.55 8.46 5.44
N VAL A 59 -9.58 9.09 6.11
CA VAL A 59 -9.66 9.37 7.55
C VAL A 59 -10.42 10.68 7.85
N TRP A 60 -10.75 11.47 6.82
CA TRP A 60 -11.34 12.80 6.95
C TRP A 60 -12.53 13.00 6.02
#